data_AF-A0A5C8MKI1-F1
#
_entry.id   AF-A0A5C8MKI1-F1
#
_cell.length_a   1.000
_cell.length_b   1.000
_cell.length_c   1.000
_cell.angle_alpha   90.00
_cell.angle_beta   90.00
_cell.angle_gamma   90.00
#
_symmetry.space_group_name_H-M   'P 1'
#
loop_
_entity.id
_entity.type
_entity.pdbx_description
1 polymer ?
#
loop_
_entity_poly.entity_id
_entity_poly.type
_entity_poly.pdbx_seq_one_letter_code
_entity_poly.pdbx_strand_id
1 'polypeptide(L)'
;ILTDGLPQPNMIIYLHASLETLLTRIHQRGRDFEKRMDPVYLQQLAADYEEAFALFEQANPHIPVLRFNGDLLDFVQREEDLHYIFERVKTVVKGVSQR
;
A
#
# COMPACT_ATOMS: atom_id res chain seq x y z
N ILE A 1 -5.94 -4.11 -13.65
CA ILE A 1 -5.90 -2.72 -13.18
C ILE A 1 -4.45 -2.26 -13.27
N LEU A 2 -4.16 -1.59 -14.37
CA LEU A 2 -3.03 -0.72 -14.75
C LEU A 2 -3.38 -0.42 -16.20
N THR A 3 -4.04 0.73 -16.41
CA THR A 3 -4.66 1.12 -17.68
C THR A 3 -3.61 1.24 -18.79
N ASP A 4 -3.90 0.66 -19.96
CA ASP A 4 -3.09 0.82 -21.16
C ASP A 4 -2.77 2.31 -21.40
N GLY A 5 -1.49 2.63 -21.59
CA GLY A 5 -1.00 3.99 -21.84
C GLY A 5 -0.41 4.73 -20.63
N LEU A 6 -0.42 4.15 -19.43
CA LEU A 6 0.37 4.70 -18.32
C LEU A 6 1.85 4.34 -18.46
N PRO A 7 2.77 5.26 -18.15
CA PRO A 7 4.19 4.94 -18.10
C PRO A 7 4.43 3.84 -17.08
N GLN A 8 5.28 2.88 -17.43
CA GLN A 8 5.65 1.80 -16.54
C GLN A 8 6.27 2.38 -15.26
N PRO A 9 5.75 2.04 -14.06
CA PRO A 9 6.29 2.55 -12.83
C PRO A 9 7.69 1.96 -12.59
N ASN A 10 8.57 2.77 -12.01
CA ASN A 10 9.89 2.32 -11.57
C ASN A 10 9.87 1.66 -10.17
N MET A 11 8.77 1.82 -9.42
CA MET A 11 8.48 1.18 -8.14
C MET A 11 6.99 1.29 -7.81
N ILE A 12 6.52 0.45 -6.91
CA ILE A 12 5.19 0.55 -6.29
C ILE A 12 5.34 0.56 -4.77
N ILE A 13 4.53 1.38 -4.09
CA ILE A 13 4.38 1.36 -2.64
C ILE A 13 3.02 0.74 -2.32
N TYR A 14 3.03 -0.40 -1.64
CA TYR A 14 1.81 -1.11 -1.24
C TYR A 14 1.65 -1.04 0.28
N LEU A 15 0.63 -0.30 0.72
CA LEU A 15 0.26 -0.16 2.13
C LEU A 15 -0.89 -1.13 2.43
N HIS A 16 -0.67 -2.06 3.34
CA HIS A 16 -1.67 -3.05 3.73
C HIS A 16 -1.82 -3.08 5.24
N ALA A 17 -2.98 -3.49 5.75
CA ALA A 17 -3.23 -3.65 7.19
C ALA A 17 -4.37 -4.65 7.40
N SER A 18 -4.52 -5.14 8.62
CA SER A 18 -5.65 -5.97 9.01
C SER A 18 -7.00 -5.26 8.86
N LEU A 19 -8.08 -6.02 8.69
CA LEU A 19 -9.44 -5.49 8.63
C LEU A 19 -9.77 -4.64 9.86
N GLU A 20 -9.31 -5.05 11.04
CA GLU A 20 -9.49 -4.32 12.30
C GLU A 20 -8.84 -2.93 12.25
N THR A 21 -7.58 -2.85 11.83
CA THR A 21 -6.86 -1.58 11.66
C THR A 21 -7.53 -0.68 10.62
N LEU A 22 -7.95 -1.26 9.50
CA LEU A 22 -8.63 -0.52 8.43
C LEU A 22 -9.96 0.07 8.91
N LEU A 23 -10.80 -0.73 9.56
CA LEU A 23 -12.07 -0.26 10.14
C LEU A 23 -11.83 0.81 11.19
N THR A 24 -10.86 0.63 12.09
CA THR A 24 -10.51 1.63 13.11
C THR A 24 -10.15 2.97 12.47
N ARG A 25 -9.29 2.96 11.45
CA ARG A 25 -8.87 4.18 10.73
C ARG A 25 -10.00 4.80 9.92
N ILE A 26 -10.86 3.99 9.28
CA ILE A 26 -12.06 4.47 8.57
C ILE A 26 -12.98 5.23 9.53
N HIS A 27 -13.27 4.65 10.70
CA HIS A 27 -14.10 5.30 11.71
C HIS A 27 -13.48 6.61 12.20
N GLN A 28 -12.17 6.63 12.46
CA GLN A 28 -11.45 7.84 12.89
C GLN A 28 -11.51 8.98 11.85
N ARG A 29 -11.50 8.68 10.55
CA ARG A 29 -11.62 9.70 9.48
C ARG A 29 -13.01 10.33 9.41
N GLY A 30 -14.05 9.65 9.91
CA GLY A 30 -15.39 10.22 10.05
C GLY A 30 -16.12 10.56 8.75
N ARG A 31 -15.70 10.03 7.60
CA ARG A 31 -16.32 10.33 6.30
C ARG A 31 -17.71 9.70 6.21
N ASP A 32 -18.73 10.50 5.91
CA ASP A 32 -20.13 10.06 5.97
C ASP A 32 -20.47 8.90 5.02
N PHE A 33 -19.81 8.81 3.87
CA PHE A 33 -20.02 7.72 2.92
C PHE A 33 -19.36 6.40 3.35
N GLU A 34 -18.35 6.43 4.23
CA GLU A 34 -17.66 5.23 4.71
C GLU A 34 -18.41 4.55 5.88
N LYS A 35 -19.32 5.26 6.55
CA LYS A 35 -20.10 4.77 7.71
C LYS A 35 -20.98 3.54 7.42
N ARG A 36 -21.31 3.31 6.15
CA ARG A 36 -22.17 2.18 5.70
C ARG A 36 -21.38 1.12 4.95
N MET A 37 -20.05 1.19 4.99
CA MET A 37 -19.20 0.24 4.29
C MET A 37 -19.29 -1.13 4.97
N ASP A 38 -19.55 -2.17 4.17
CA ASP A 38 -19.63 -3.53 4.67
C ASP A 38 -18.22 -4.06 5.03
N PRO A 39 -17.98 -4.52 6.27
CA PRO A 39 -16.72 -5.15 6.66
C PRO A 39 -16.32 -6.33 5.77
N VAL A 40 -17.28 -7.11 5.29
CA VAL A 40 -17.03 -8.25 4.38
C VAL A 40 -16.51 -7.75 3.05
N TYR A 41 -17.07 -6.66 2.54
CA TYR A 41 -16.58 -6.02 1.32
C TYR A 41 -15.13 -5.53 1.49
N LEU A 42 -14.81 -4.88 2.61
CA LEU A 42 -13.43 -4.45 2.90
C LEU A 42 -12.46 -5.61 3.01
N GLN A 43 -12.88 -6.72 3.63
CA GLN A 43 -12.07 -7.93 3.73
C GLN A 43 -11.78 -8.52 2.36
N GLN A 44 -12.80 -8.65 1.51
CA GLN A 44 -12.63 -9.15 0.15
C GLN A 44 -11.71 -8.23 -0.65
N LEU A 45 -11.91 -6.91 -0.55
CA LEU A 45 -11.07 -5.94 -1.22
C LEU A 45 -9.60 -6.07 -0.80
N ALA A 46 -9.33 -6.19 0.50
CA ALA A 46 -7.97 -6.38 0.99
C ALA A 46 -7.33 -7.67 0.44
N ALA A 47 -8.09 -8.76 0.37
CA ALA A 47 -7.62 -10.03 -0.20
C ALA A 47 -7.35 -9.91 -1.72
N ASP A 48 -8.25 -9.26 -2.47
CA ASP A 48 -8.11 -9.05 -3.91
C ASP A 48 -6.83 -8.24 -4.23
N TYR A 49 -6.52 -7.22 -3.42
CA TYR A 49 -5.30 -6.43 -3.58
C TYR A 49 -4.03 -7.24 -3.25
N GLU A 50 -4.06 -8.08 -2.22
CA GLU A 50 -2.92 -8.93 -1.88
C GLU A 50 -2.61 -9.90 -3.03
N GLU A 51 -3.64 -10.56 -3.57
CA GLU A 51 -3.51 -11.45 -4.73
C GLU A 51 -3.02 -10.68 -5.96
N ALA A 52 -3.61 -9.52 -6.26
CA ALA A 52 -3.23 -8.70 -7.40
C ALA A 52 -1.75 -8.28 -7.34
N PHE A 53 -1.25 -7.88 -6.16
CA PHE A 53 0.15 -7.50 -6.01
C PHE A 53 1.10 -8.70 -6.03
N ALA A 54 0.70 -9.85 -5.47
CA ALA A 54 1.48 -11.08 -5.59
C ALA A 54 1.65 -11.52 -7.06
N LEU A 55 0.58 -11.44 -7.86
CA LEU A 55 0.64 -11.71 -9.30
C LEU A 55 1.45 -10.66 -10.05
N PHE A 56 1.31 -9.37 -9.68
CA PHE A 56 2.07 -8.28 -10.28
C PHE A 56 3.58 -8.46 -10.10
N GLU A 57 4.03 -8.79 -8.89
CA GLU A 57 5.46 -9.02 -8.59
C GLU A 57 6.04 -10.19 -9.40
N GLN A 58 5.26 -11.26 -9.57
CA GLN A 58 5.65 -12.40 -10.41
C GLN A 58 5.77 -12.01 -11.88
N ALA A 59 4.84 -11.21 -12.39
CA ALA A 59 4.82 -10.75 -13.77
C ALA A 59 5.85 -9.64 -14.05
N ASN A 60 6.27 -8.88 -13.04
CA ASN A 60 7.15 -7.70 -13.17
C ASN A 60 8.31 -7.75 -12.17
N PRO A 61 9.19 -8.76 -12.23
CA PRO A 61 10.26 -8.95 -11.23
C PRO A 61 11.28 -7.80 -11.20
N HIS A 62 11.33 -6.97 -12.24
CA HIS A 62 12.18 -5.78 -12.34
C HIS A 62 11.57 -4.53 -11.70
N ILE A 63 10.27 -4.53 -11.37
CA ILE A 63 9.60 -3.42 -10.69
C ILE A 63 9.49 -3.74 -9.20
N PRO A 64 10.27 -3.09 -8.32
CA PRO A 64 10.21 -3.34 -6.90
C PRO A 64 8.88 -2.88 -6.30
N VAL A 65 8.26 -3.75 -5.49
CA VAL A 65 7.09 -3.42 -4.67
C VAL A 65 7.54 -3.31 -3.22
N LEU A 66 7.40 -2.12 -2.65
CA LEU A 66 7.67 -1.87 -1.23
C LEU A 66 6.38 -2.10 -0.43
N ARG A 67 6.30 -3.24 0.25
CA ARG A 67 5.22 -3.56 1.18
C ARG A 67 5.45 -2.91 2.54
N PHE A 68 4.45 -2.20 3.05
CA PHE A 68 4.45 -1.67 4.41
C PHE A 68 3.19 -2.10 5.16
N ASN A 69 3.40 -2.71 6.33
CA ASN A 69 2.32 -3.16 7.20
C ASN A 69 1.86 -2.02 8.12
N GLY A 70 0.65 -1.53 7.88
CA GLY A 70 0.00 -0.50 8.66
C GLY A 70 -0.51 -0.94 10.04
N ASP A 71 -0.50 -2.24 10.36
CA ASP A 71 -0.69 -2.73 11.74
C ASP A 71 0.55 -2.45 12.60
N LEU A 72 1.74 -2.42 11.97
CA LEU A 72 3.01 -2.19 12.65
C LEU A 72 3.49 -0.74 12.55
N LEU A 73 3.13 -0.06 11.45
CA LEU A 73 3.52 1.30 11.14
C LEU A 73 2.31 2.24 11.21
N ASP A 74 2.48 3.33 11.95
CA ASP A 74 1.58 4.47 12.03
C ASP A 74 2.31 5.73 11.55
N PHE A 75 2.54 5.80 10.24
CA PHE A 75 3.18 6.94 9.58
C PHE A 75 2.33 8.23 9.59
N VAL A 76 1.12 8.19 10.19
CA VAL A 76 0.28 9.37 10.38
C VAL A 76 0.57 10.01 11.72
N GLN A 77 0.72 9.21 12.78
CA GLN A 77 0.92 9.70 14.15
C GLN A 77 2.38 9.61 14.64
N ARG A 78 3.21 8.77 14.00
CA ARG A 78 4.61 8.57 14.37
C ARG A 78 5.52 9.01 13.22
N GLU A 79 6.21 10.12 13.42
CA GLU A 79 7.11 10.69 12.41
C GLU A 79 8.28 9.73 12.08
N GLU A 80 8.71 8.93 13.05
CA GLU A 80 9.78 7.95 12.87
C GLU A 80 9.40 6.86 11.85
N ASP A 81 8.13 6.43 11.83
CA ASP A 81 7.63 5.46 10.86
C ASP A 81 7.57 6.05 9.46
N LEU A 82 7.15 7.32 9.36
CA LEU A 82 7.15 8.04 8.09
C LEU A 82 8.59 8.19 7.56
N HIS A 83 9.53 8.53 8.44
CA HIS A 83 10.95 8.60 8.10
C HIS A 83 11.49 7.26 7.63
N TYR A 84 11.15 6.17 8.33
CA TYR A 84 11.49 4.81 7.92
C TYR A 84 11.00 4.50 6.50
N ILE A 85 9.73 4.78 6.20
CA ILE A 85 9.16 4.59 4.84
C ILE A 85 9.95 5.40 3.81
N PHE A 86 10.26 6.67 4.09
CA PHE A 86 11.03 7.51 3.17
C PHE A 86 12.45 6.99 2.92
N GLU A 87 13.16 6.49 3.93
CA GLU A 87 14.50 5.94 3.74
C GLU A 87 14.46 4.66 2.89
N ARG A 88 13.44 3.82 3.04
CA ARG A 88 13.21 2.65 2.18
C ARG A 88 12.95 3.08 0.72
N VAL A 89 12.10 4.08 0.51
CA VAL A 89 11.80 4.62 -0.83
C VAL A 89 13.04 5.22 -1.48
N LYS A 90 13.79 6.08 -0.77
CA LYS A 90 15.03 6.70 -1.28
C LYS A 90 16.07 5.66 -1.70
N THR A 91 16.21 4.58 -0.94
CA THR A 91 17.16 3.50 -1.24
C THR A 91 16.86 2.87 -2.60
N VAL A 92 15.58 2.61 -2.89
CA VAL A 92 15.17 2.02 -4.16
C VAL A 92 15.27 3.03 -5.30
N VAL A 93 14.84 4.28 -5.11
CA VAL A 93 14.98 5.33 -6.15
C VAL A 93 16.45 5.53 -6.54
N LYS A 94 17.38 5.58 -5.58
CA LYS A 94 18.82 5.67 -5.87
C LYS A 94 19.31 4.44 -6.64
N GLY A 95 18.87 3.24 -6.28
CA GLY A 95 19.22 2.01 -6.99
C GLY A 95 18.68 1.97 -8.43
N VAL A 96 17.52 2.59 -8.69
CA VAL A 96 16.94 2.75 -10.02
C VAL A 96 17.69 3.79 -10.84
N SER A 97 18.05 4.94 -10.27
CA SER A 97 18.79 6.01 -10.99
C SER A 97 20.21 5.63 -11.39
N GLN A 98 20.77 4.55 -10.84
CA GLN A 98 22.11 4.05 -11.13
C GLN A 98 22.12 2.89 -12.15
N ARG A 99 20.96 2.55 -12.73
CA ARG A 99 20.79 1.51 -13.76
C ARG A 99 20.55 2.11 -15.14
#